data_AF-A0A7S2CEW5-F1
#
_entry.id   AF-A0A7S2CEW5-F1
#
_cell.length_a   1.000
_cell.length_b   1.000
_cell.length_c   1.000
_cell.angle_alpha   90.00
_cell.angle_beta   90.00
_cell.angle_gamma   90.00
#
_symmetry.space_group_name_H-M   'P 1'
#
loop_
_entity.id
_entity.type
_entity.pdbx_description
1 polymer ?
#
loop_
_entity_poly.entity_id
_entity_poly.type
_entity_poly.pdbx_seq_one_letter_code
_entity_poly.pdbx_strand_id
1 'polypeptide(L)'
;FRGEFEDRFKAVLTEVEEAEGQIVLFIDEIHTVVGAGKAEGAMDAGNLLKPMLARGKLRCIGATTTNEYKLYVEKDKALERRFQQVFIQQPTVEDTIAILRGLREKYEVYHGVRITDTALVNAAMLSDRYISDRFL
;
A
#
# COMPACT_ATOMS: atom_id res chain seq x y z
N PHE A 1 1.39 -27.00 2.85
CA PHE A 1 0.89 -25.61 3.04
C PHE A 1 2.01 -24.56 3.03
N ARG A 2 3.02 -24.54 3.93
CA ARG A 2 4.08 -23.48 3.91
C ARG A 2 4.98 -23.49 2.66
N GLY A 3 5.54 -24.65 2.30
CA GLY A 3 6.36 -24.77 1.08
C GLY A 3 5.57 -24.49 -0.19
N GLU A 4 4.29 -24.84 -0.21
CA GLU A 4 3.39 -24.62 -1.35
C GLU A 4 3.18 -23.12 -1.65
N PHE A 5 3.08 -22.27 -0.62
CA PHE A 5 3.02 -20.83 -0.84
C PHE A 5 4.37 -20.29 -1.34
N GLU A 6 5.49 -20.77 -0.80
CA GLU A 6 6.83 -20.36 -1.25
C GLU A 6 7.09 -20.73 -2.71
N ASP A 7 6.72 -21.95 -3.11
CA ASP A 7 6.81 -22.41 -4.49
C ASP A 7 5.90 -21.59 -5.42
N ARG A 8 4.66 -21.28 -4.99
CA ARG A 8 3.75 -20.42 -5.75
C ARG A 8 4.28 -19.00 -5.89
N PHE A 9 4.82 -18.42 -4.82
CA PHE A 9 5.36 -17.07 -4.83
C PHE A 9 6.60 -16.99 -5.72
N LYS A 10 7.47 -17.99 -5.65
CA LYS A 10 8.64 -18.13 -6.53
C LYS A 10 8.25 -18.30 -8.01
N ALA A 11 7.18 -19.04 -8.31
CA ALA A 11 6.66 -19.16 -9.66
C ALA A 11 6.21 -17.79 -10.20
N VAL A 12 5.44 -17.03 -9.41
CA VAL A 12 5.02 -15.66 -9.78
C VAL A 12 6.23 -14.75 -10.00
N LEU A 13 7.25 -14.81 -9.14
CA LEU A 13 8.45 -13.99 -9.31
C LEU A 13 9.23 -14.36 -10.58
N THR A 14 9.28 -15.65 -10.93
CA THR A 14 9.89 -16.11 -12.18
C THR A 14 9.18 -15.53 -13.39
N GLU A 15 7.84 -15.59 -13.43
CA GLU A 15 7.04 -15.01 -14.52
C GLU A 15 7.26 -13.49 -14.66
N VAL A 16 7.39 -12.77 -13.53
CA VAL A 16 7.69 -11.33 -13.54
C VAL A 16 9.08 -11.04 -14.10
N GLU A 17 10.09 -11.87 -13.79
CA GLU A 17 11.44 -11.74 -14.33
C GLU A 17 11.48 -12.07 -15.83
N GLU A 18 10.78 -13.12 -16.26
CA GLU A 18 10.65 -13.53 -17.67
C GLU A 18 9.89 -12.50 -18.52
N ALA A 19 9.02 -11.69 -17.90
CA ALA A 19 8.31 -10.61 -18.58
C ALA A 19 9.21 -9.40 -18.91
N GLU A 20 10.52 -9.44 -18.64
CA GLU A 20 11.52 -8.44 -19.06
C GLU A 20 11.11 -6.98 -18.77
N GLY A 21 10.50 -6.75 -17.59
CA GLY A 21 10.11 -5.42 -17.13
C GLY A 21 8.77 -4.90 -17.68
N GLN A 22 8.00 -5.74 -18.40
CA GLN A 22 6.62 -5.44 -18.81
C GLN A 22 5.64 -5.45 -17.62
N ILE A 23 5.97 -6.18 -16.54
CA ILE A 23 5.13 -6.29 -15.35
C ILE A 23 5.64 -5.36 -14.24
N VAL A 24 4.70 -4.65 -13.60
CA VAL A 24 4.94 -3.92 -12.36
C VAL A 24 4.18 -4.63 -11.24
N LEU A 25 4.91 -5.13 -10.25
CA LEU A 25 4.33 -5.81 -9.11
C LEU A 25 3.83 -4.79 -8.07
N PHE A 26 2.56 -4.85 -7.70
CA PHE A 26 2.04 -4.08 -6.57
C PHE A 26 1.87 -5.01 -5.36
N ILE A 27 2.43 -4.60 -4.22
CA ILE A 27 2.30 -5.30 -2.95
C ILE A 27 1.68 -4.32 -1.95
N ASP A 28 0.41 -4.55 -1.63
CA ASP A 28 -0.21 -3.88 -0.50
C ASP A 28 0.36 -4.44 0.81
N GLU A 29 0.48 -3.59 1.82
CA GLU A 29 1.07 -3.94 3.12
C GLU A 29 2.43 -4.68 3.00
N ILE A 30 3.38 -4.12 2.24
CA ILE A 30 4.66 -4.79 1.90
C ILE A 30 5.45 -5.27 3.13
N HIS A 31 5.28 -4.62 4.29
CA HIS A 31 5.87 -5.03 5.57
C HIS A 31 5.46 -6.45 5.99
N THR A 32 4.31 -6.97 5.55
CA THR A 32 3.89 -8.35 5.83
C THR A 32 4.77 -9.37 5.10
N VAL A 33 5.26 -9.03 3.91
CA VAL A 33 6.10 -9.90 3.07
C VAL A 33 7.57 -9.82 3.49
N VAL A 34 8.03 -8.65 3.94
CA VAL A 34 9.44 -8.44 4.33
C VAL A 34 9.71 -8.54 5.84
N GLY A 35 8.71 -8.30 6.67
CA GLY A 35 8.80 -8.22 8.13
C GLY A 35 8.38 -9.49 8.88
N ALA A 36 7.87 -10.48 8.16
CA ALA A 36 7.42 -11.77 8.67
C ALA A 36 8.49 -12.59 9.40
N GLY A 37 9.78 -12.22 9.34
CA GLY A 37 10.87 -12.99 9.96
C GLY A 37 10.87 -13.06 11.51
N LYS A 38 9.98 -12.37 12.23
CA LYS A 38 10.00 -12.30 13.71
C LYS A 38 8.92 -13.11 14.44
N ALA A 39 7.89 -13.58 13.75
CA ALA A 39 6.91 -14.49 14.35
C ALA A 39 7.29 -15.94 14.01
N GLU A 40 7.38 -16.81 15.00
CA GLU A 40 7.60 -18.24 14.79
C GLU A 40 6.49 -18.81 13.88
N GLY A 41 6.80 -18.94 12.58
CA GLY A 41 5.88 -19.47 11.57
C GLY A 41 5.58 -18.53 10.40
N ALA A 42 5.96 -17.26 10.48
CA ALA A 42 5.78 -16.33 9.37
C ALA A 42 6.90 -16.47 8.34
N MET A 43 6.53 -16.37 7.07
CA MET A 43 7.36 -16.74 5.93
C MET A 43 8.30 -15.59 5.53
N ASP A 44 9.61 -15.87 5.42
CA ASP A 44 10.60 -14.86 5.02
C ASP A 44 10.69 -14.72 3.49
N ALA A 45 9.58 -14.30 2.89
CA ALA A 45 9.50 -13.96 1.46
C ALA A 45 10.44 -12.80 1.09
N GLY A 46 10.88 -12.00 2.08
CA GLY A 46 11.91 -10.99 1.91
C GLY A 46 13.21 -11.53 1.32
N ASN A 47 13.62 -12.75 1.68
CA ASN A 47 14.82 -13.38 1.11
C ASN A 47 14.70 -13.73 -0.38
N LEU A 48 13.49 -13.95 -0.88
CA LEU A 48 13.23 -14.18 -2.31
C LEU A 48 13.25 -12.87 -3.11
N LEU A 49 12.74 -11.78 -2.52
CA LEU A 49 12.67 -10.47 -3.16
C LEU A 49 14.04 -9.77 -3.21
N LYS A 50 14.84 -9.87 -2.14
CA LYS A 50 16.13 -9.17 -2.01
C LYS A 50 17.07 -9.32 -3.22
N PRO A 51 17.34 -10.54 -3.75
CA PRO A 51 18.22 -10.70 -4.90
C PRO A 51 17.67 -10.06 -6.18
N MET A 52 16.36 -10.12 -6.41
CA MET A 52 15.72 -9.60 -7.63
C MET A 52 15.67 -8.07 -7.61
N LEU A 53 15.33 -7.49 -6.46
CA LEU A 53 15.40 -6.05 -6.21
C LEU A 53 16.85 -5.55 -6.35
N ALA A 54 17.82 -6.32 -5.85
CA ALA A 54 19.23 -5.94 -5.92
C ALA A 54 19.78 -5.87 -7.36
N ARG A 55 19.27 -6.73 -8.24
CA ARG A 55 19.63 -6.77 -9.67
C ARG A 55 18.80 -5.82 -10.53
N GLY A 56 17.80 -5.13 -9.97
CA GLY A 56 16.91 -4.24 -10.72
C GLY A 56 15.99 -4.98 -11.71
N LYS A 57 15.83 -6.30 -11.56
CA LYS A 57 15.00 -7.12 -12.45
C LYS A 57 13.52 -7.11 -12.05
N LEU A 58 13.22 -6.71 -10.83
CA LEU A 58 11.86 -6.59 -10.32
C LEU A 58 11.48 -5.11 -10.21
N ARG A 59 10.45 -4.70 -10.96
CA ARG A 59 9.78 -3.42 -10.77
C ARG A 59 8.63 -3.64 -9.80
N CYS A 60 8.66 -3.02 -8.64
CA CYS A 60 7.57 -3.12 -7.70
C CYS A 60 7.23 -1.80 -7.01
N ILE A 61 5.96 -1.70 -6.62
CA ILE A 61 5.41 -0.63 -5.79
C ILE A 61 4.89 -1.31 -4.53
N GLY A 62 5.42 -0.90 -3.37
CA GLY A 62 4.97 -1.36 -2.07
C GLY A 62 4.19 -0.25 -1.35
N ALA A 63 3.07 -0.58 -0.73
CA ALA A 63 2.36 0.32 0.17
C ALA A 63 2.55 -0.13 1.63
N THR A 64 2.75 0.82 2.53
CA THR A 64 2.86 0.56 3.97
C THR A 64 2.57 1.82 4.78
N THR A 65 2.19 1.66 6.05
CA THR A 65 2.12 2.78 6.98
C THR A 65 3.52 3.20 7.44
N THR A 66 3.66 4.45 7.88
CA THR A 66 4.93 4.99 8.41
C THR A 66 5.45 4.19 9.61
N ASN A 67 4.56 3.70 10.47
CA ASN A 67 4.96 2.94 11.66
C ASN A 67 5.53 1.57 11.27
N GLU A 68 4.85 0.87 10.38
CA GLU A 68 5.26 -0.42 9.83
C GLU A 68 6.59 -0.31 9.06
N TYR A 69 6.77 0.77 8.27
CA TYR A 69 8.02 1.04 7.57
C TYR A 69 9.21 1.12 8.54
N LYS A 70 9.08 1.90 9.61
CA LYS A 70 10.13 2.05 10.65
C LYS A 70 10.44 0.73 11.37
N LEU A 71 9.43 -0.11 11.56
CA LEU A 71 9.56 -1.36 12.30
C LEU A 71 10.22 -2.47 11.47
N TYR A 72 9.90 -2.55 10.18
CA TYR A 72 10.22 -3.72 9.35
C TYR A 72 11.13 -3.42 8.15
N VAL A 73 10.99 -2.26 7.51
CA VAL A 73 11.75 -1.92 6.29
C VAL A 73 13.02 -1.16 6.62
N GLU A 74 12.93 -0.10 7.43
CA GLU A 74 14.06 0.76 7.80
C GLU A 74 15.15 0.00 8.57
N LYS A 75 14.77 -1.04 9.32
CA LYS A 75 15.74 -1.88 10.05
C LYS A 75 16.54 -2.81 9.14
N ASP A 76 16.06 -3.07 7.92
CA ASP A 76 16.75 -3.91 6.93
C ASP A 76 17.47 -3.04 5.89
N LYS A 77 18.78 -2.83 6.10
CA LYS A 77 19.63 -2.02 5.22
C LYS A 77 19.61 -2.48 3.75
N ALA A 78 19.31 -3.75 3.47
CA ALA A 78 19.24 -4.23 2.09
C ALA A 78 17.96 -3.75 1.40
N LEU A 79 16.84 -3.68 2.11
CA LEU A 79 15.57 -3.19 1.57
C LEU A 79 15.51 -1.67 1.53
N GLU A 80 15.96 -1.01 2.61
CA GLU A 80 16.03 0.45 2.71
C GLU A 80 16.76 1.08 1.52
N ARG A 81 17.86 0.44 1.05
CA ARG A 81 18.65 0.93 -0.09
C ARG A 81 18.05 0.64 -1.47
N ARG A 82 17.01 -0.19 -1.54
CA ARG A 82 16.41 -0.65 -2.81
C ARG A 82 15.05 -0.05 -3.08
N PHE A 83 14.35 0.39 -2.04
CA PHE A 83 13.13 1.15 -2.16
C PHE A 83 13.42 2.64 -2.13
N GLN A 84 12.83 3.38 -3.07
CA GLN A 84 12.72 4.83 -2.97
C GLN A 84 11.49 5.16 -2.13
N GLN A 85 11.68 5.85 -1.01
CA GLN A 85 10.55 6.28 -0.19
C GLN A 85 9.81 7.43 -0.88
N VAL A 86 8.51 7.24 -1.10
CA VAL A 86 7.58 8.29 -1.52
C VAL A 86 6.59 8.50 -0.39
N PHE A 87 6.72 9.63 0.31
CA PHE A 87 5.84 9.94 1.44
C PHE A 87 4.52 10.49 0.92
N ILE A 88 3.41 9.88 1.34
CA ILE A 88 2.06 10.31 0.99
C ILE A 88 1.46 11.00 2.22
N GLN A 89 1.11 12.27 2.05
CA GLN A 89 0.38 13.03 3.05
C GLN A 89 -1.12 12.82 2.89
N GLN A 90 -1.87 12.94 3.98
CA GLN A 90 -3.32 13.04 3.89
C GLN A 90 -3.72 14.27 3.05
N PRO A 91 -4.83 14.22 2.30
CA PRO A 91 -5.38 15.37 1.61
C PRO A 91 -5.71 16.52 2.59
N THR A 92 -5.73 17.74 2.06
CA THR A 92 -6.29 18.89 2.77
C THR A 92 -7.82 18.80 2.79
N VAL A 93 -8.48 19.56 3.67
CA VAL A 93 -9.95 19.64 3.69
C VAL A 93 -10.51 20.04 2.31
N GLU A 94 -9.85 20.97 1.61
CA GLU A 94 -10.26 21.39 0.26
C GLU A 94 -10.14 20.25 -0.76
N ASP A 95 -9.02 19.52 -0.74
CA ASP A 95 -8.82 18.35 -1.60
C ASP A 95 -9.84 17.25 -1.29
N THR A 96 -10.12 16.98 -0.01
CA THR A 96 -11.13 16.02 0.41
C THR A 96 -12.52 16.40 -0.11
N ILE A 97 -12.89 17.69 -0.07
CA ILE A 97 -14.16 18.16 -0.65
C ILE A 97 -14.21 17.87 -2.16
N ALA A 98 -13.12 18.12 -2.90
CA ALA A 98 -13.04 17.83 -4.32
C ALA A 98 -13.16 16.32 -4.61
N ILE A 99 -12.49 15.48 -3.83
CA ILE A 99 -12.58 14.01 -3.91
C ILE A 99 -14.02 13.55 -3.66
N LEU A 100 -14.64 14.04 -2.59
CA LEU A 100 -16.03 13.70 -2.23
C LEU A 100 -17.03 14.12 -3.32
N ARG A 101 -16.83 15.29 -3.95
CA ARG A 101 -17.64 15.72 -5.09
C ARG A 101 -17.50 14.77 -6.28
N GLY A 102 -16.29 14.29 -6.57
CA GLY A 102 -16.05 13.29 -7.62
C GLY A 102 -16.68 11.92 -7.33
N LEU A 103 -16.82 11.56 -6.04
CA LEU A 103 -17.45 10.30 -5.62
C LEU A 103 -18.99 10.39 -5.48
N ARG A 104 -19.55 11.60 -5.47
CA ARG A 104 -20.96 11.87 -5.18
C ARG A 104 -21.92 11.00 -5.98
N GLU A 105 -21.79 10.99 -7.31
CA GLU A 105 -22.71 10.26 -8.20
C GLU A 105 -22.74 8.76 -7.88
N LYS A 106 -21.57 8.17 -7.63
CA LYS A 106 -21.44 6.75 -7.26
C LYS A 106 -22.23 6.43 -5.99
N TYR A 107 -22.15 7.28 -4.97
CA TYR A 107 -22.87 7.09 -3.71
C TYR A 107 -24.37 7.40 -3.84
N GLU A 108 -24.76 8.42 -4.59
CA GLU A 108 -26.17 8.72 -4.85
C GLU A 108 -26.88 7.54 -5.53
N VAL A 109 -26.26 6.93 -6.53
CA VAL A 109 -26.80 5.75 -7.23
C VAL A 109 -26.88 4.55 -6.29
N TYR A 110 -25.81 4.26 -5.56
CA TYR A 110 -25.77 3.10 -4.65
C TYR A 110 -26.81 3.19 -3.52
N HIS A 111 -27.03 4.39 -2.97
CA HIS A 111 -27.96 4.58 -1.85
C HIS A 111 -29.36 5.04 -2.25
N GLY A 112 -29.58 5.42 -3.52
CA GLY A 112 -30.87 5.93 -3.99
C GLY A 112 -31.25 7.28 -3.39
N VAL A 113 -30.26 8.13 -3.07
CA VAL A 113 -30.46 9.43 -2.43
C VAL A 113 -29.82 10.56 -3.23
N ARG A 114 -30.18 11.80 -2.91
CA ARG A 114 -29.46 13.00 -3.37
C ARG A 114 -28.60 13.52 -2.24
N ILE A 115 -27.34 13.79 -2.53
CA ILE A 115 -26.37 14.35 -1.58
C ILE A 115 -26.15 15.82 -1.95
N THR A 116 -26.44 16.74 -1.04
CA THR A 116 -26.24 18.17 -1.32
C THR A 116 -24.75 18.53 -1.23
N ASP A 117 -24.32 19.55 -1.97
CA ASP A 117 -22.93 20.01 -1.93
C ASP A 117 -22.52 20.48 -0.51
N THR A 118 -23.44 21.19 0.16
CA THR A 118 -23.27 21.61 1.55
C THR A 118 -23.03 20.43 2.50
N ALA A 119 -23.65 19.27 2.25
CA ALA A 119 -23.41 18.08 3.06
C ALA A 119 -21.97 17.56 2.90
N LEU A 120 -21.41 17.59 1.68
CA LEU A 120 -20.03 17.17 1.42
C LEU A 120 -19.02 18.11 2.10
N VAL A 121 -19.24 19.43 1.99
CA VAL A 121 -18.40 20.44 2.65
C VAL A 121 -18.41 20.24 4.16
N ASN A 122 -19.60 20.11 4.76
CA ASN A 122 -19.73 19.87 6.19
C ASN A 122 -19.13 18.54 6.61
N ALA A 123 -19.26 17.49 5.81
CA ALA A 123 -18.67 16.18 6.12
C ALA A 123 -17.15 16.28 6.28
N ALA A 124 -16.46 16.91 5.33
CA ALA A 124 -15.00 17.09 5.38
C ALA A 124 -14.56 18.00 6.55
N MET A 125 -15.23 19.14 6.74
CA MET A 125 -14.88 20.08 7.81
C MET A 125 -15.14 19.51 9.20
N LEU A 126 -16.24 18.81 9.40
CA LEU A 126 -16.60 18.24 10.69
C LEU A 126 -15.75 17.01 11.03
N SER A 127 -15.41 16.18 10.04
CA SER A 127 -14.52 15.03 10.28
C SER A 127 -13.12 15.49 10.69
N ASP A 128 -12.55 16.45 9.97
CA ASP A 128 -11.22 17.02 10.29
C ASP A 128 -11.20 17.65 11.69
N ARG A 129 -12.27 18.38 12.05
CA ARG A 129 -12.34 19.10 13.33
C ARG A 129 -12.58 18.21 14.53
N TYR A 130 -13.40 17.16 14.39
CA TYR A 130 -13.93 16.42 15.55
C TYR A 130 -13.44 14.97 15.64
N ILE A 131 -12.90 14.38 14.57
CA ILE A 131 -12.40 13.00 14.57
C ILE A 131 -10.87 13.04 14.51
N SER A 132 -10.22 13.08 15.68
CA SER A 132 -8.76 13.26 15.78
C SER A 132 -7.94 11.96 15.71
N ASP A 133 -8.59 10.80 15.75
CA ASP A 133 -7.95 9.47 15.72
C ASP A 133 -7.86 8.87 14.31
N ARG A 134 -8.32 9.60 13.28
CA ARG A 134 -8.28 9.22 11.87
C ARG A 134 -7.69 10.33 11.02
N PHE A 135 -7.40 10.01 9.77
CA PHE A 135 -6.81 10.91 8.78
C PHE A 135 -7.84 11.22 7.68
N LEU A 136 -7.67 12.35 6.99
CA LEU A 136 -8.45 12.70 5.80
C LEU A 136 -8.05 11.89 4.57
#